data_AF-A0A8T5RY79-F1
#
_entry.id   AF-A0A8T5RY79-F1
#
_cell.length_a   1.000
_cell.length_b   1.000
_cell.length_c   1.000
_cell.angle_alpha   90.00
_cell.angle_beta   90.00
_cell.angle_gamma   90.00
#
_symmetry.space_group_name_H-M   'P 1'
#
loop_
_entity.id
_entity.type
_entity.pdbx_description
1 polymer ?
#
loop_
_entity_poly.entity_id
_entity_poly.type
_entity_poly.pdbx_seq_one_letter_code
_entity_poly.pdbx_strand_id
1 'polypeptide(L)'
;MNRTGEENTQFLKIKKDFAEKFLKLIKTNFSEKNIIDKRIKVVHSGAYVLFPLKTNKENVNILIESNVNDLDFEIINAKGEMDLNYKFRSLEEALVGELPENIIDLIPKSYDVIGNIAIIEFDRFNSLSIDKISLYKKKVAKSIVKVNKIVEIVYEKKSEVKG
;
A
#
# COMPACT_ATOMS: atom_id res chain seq x y z
N MET A 1 -23.73 -6.43 -5.87
CA MET A 1 -23.99 -5.12 -5.23
C MET A 1 -22.71 -4.29 -5.30
N ASN A 2 -22.82 -3.08 -5.85
CA ASN A 2 -21.74 -2.18 -6.24
C ASN A 2 -21.08 -1.44 -5.06
N ARG A 3 -19.89 -0.90 -5.37
CA ARG A 3 -18.99 0.01 -4.63
C ARG A 3 -17.80 -0.73 -3.99
N THR A 4 -16.73 -1.03 -4.73
CA THR A 4 -15.55 -0.13 -4.84
C THR A 4 -15.54 0.87 -3.70
N GLY A 5 -14.76 0.59 -2.66
CA GLY A 5 -14.29 1.65 -1.78
C GLY A 5 -13.52 2.61 -2.68
N GLU A 6 -14.15 3.72 -3.05
CA GLU A 6 -13.46 4.86 -3.63
C GLU A 6 -12.62 5.44 -2.49
N GLU A 7 -11.42 4.90 -2.31
CA GLU A 7 -10.46 5.46 -1.36
C GLU A 7 -10.05 6.84 -1.89
N ASN A 8 -10.74 7.86 -1.40
CA ASN A 8 -10.32 9.24 -1.55
C ASN A 8 -8.90 9.35 -0.98
N THR A 9 -7.92 9.46 -1.88
CA THR A 9 -6.52 9.61 -1.53
C THR A 9 -6.26 11.09 -1.30
N GLN A 10 -5.50 11.40 -0.24
CA GLN A 10 -5.01 12.75 -0.02
C GLN A 10 -3.83 13.02 -0.96
N PHE A 11 -3.91 14.11 -1.70
CA PHE A 11 -2.86 14.60 -2.58
C PHE A 11 -2.38 15.95 -2.10
N LEU A 12 -1.06 16.16 -2.16
CA LEU A 12 -0.46 17.48 -2.13
C LEU A 12 -0.40 18.01 -3.56
N LYS A 13 -1.18 19.04 -3.83
CA LYS A 13 -1.22 19.78 -5.09
C LYS A 13 -0.27 20.96 -5.01
N ILE A 14 0.68 21.02 -5.93
CA ILE A 14 1.68 22.09 -6.00
C ILE A 14 1.89 22.52 -7.45
N LYS A 15 2.25 23.77 -7.70
CA LYS A 15 2.62 24.22 -9.06
C LYS A 15 3.84 23.46 -9.56
N LYS A 16 3.87 23.14 -10.86
CA LYS A 16 4.95 22.37 -11.52
C LYS A 16 6.34 22.94 -11.25
N ASP A 17 6.48 24.27 -11.28
CA ASP A 17 7.75 24.98 -11.07
C ASP A 17 8.37 24.70 -9.70
N PHE A 18 7.55 24.29 -8.73
CA PHE A 18 7.98 23.97 -7.37
C PHE A 18 8.06 22.47 -7.08
N ALA A 19 7.65 21.61 -8.01
CA ALA A 19 7.55 20.17 -7.80
C ALA A 19 8.93 19.53 -7.48
N GLU A 20 10.00 19.95 -8.17
CA GLU A 20 11.34 19.46 -7.89
C GLU A 20 11.87 19.95 -6.54
N LYS A 21 11.63 21.22 -6.20
CA LYS A 21 12.00 21.81 -4.91
C LYS A 21 11.31 21.06 -3.77
N PHE A 22 10.03 20.73 -3.93
CA PHE A 22 9.26 19.90 -3.01
C PHE A 22 9.88 18.51 -2.84
N LEU A 23 10.15 17.80 -3.95
CA LEU A 23 10.75 16.47 -3.89
C LEU A 23 12.12 16.47 -3.18
N LYS A 24 12.93 17.51 -3.40
CA LYS A 24 14.22 17.68 -2.71
C LYS A 24 14.01 17.91 -1.21
N LEU A 25 13.07 18.76 -0.82
CA LEU A 25 12.71 19.01 0.57
C LEU A 25 12.24 17.74 1.29
N ILE A 26 11.34 16.96 0.68
CA ILE A 26 10.87 15.69 1.24
C ILE A 26 12.03 14.71 1.40
N LYS A 27 12.92 14.61 0.42
CA LYS A 27 14.08 13.73 0.51
C LYS A 27 15.08 14.16 1.59
N THR A 28 15.29 15.46 1.80
CA THR A 28 16.26 15.95 2.79
C THR A 28 15.71 15.95 4.21
N ASN A 29 14.48 16.43 4.41
CA ASN A 29 13.94 16.71 5.74
C ASN A 29 13.00 15.58 6.24
N PHE A 30 12.53 14.73 5.35
CA PHE A 30 11.48 13.75 5.64
C PHE A 30 11.75 12.36 5.03
N SER A 31 13.02 12.05 4.75
CA SER A 31 13.46 10.76 4.19
C SER A 31 12.93 9.56 4.97
N GLU A 32 12.94 9.65 6.30
CA GLU A 32 12.51 8.57 7.19
C GLU A 32 10.98 8.43 7.24
N LYS A 33 10.25 9.54 7.09
CA LYS A 33 8.79 9.58 7.28
C LYS A 33 8.00 9.06 6.08
N ASN A 34 8.66 8.83 4.92
CA ASN A 34 8.06 8.30 3.69
C ASN A 34 6.67 8.90 3.38
N ILE A 35 6.60 10.24 3.39
CA ILE A 35 5.33 10.98 3.34
C ILE A 35 4.55 10.75 2.04
N ILE A 36 5.26 10.55 0.92
CA ILE A 36 4.66 10.28 -0.40
C ILE A 36 4.28 8.80 -0.50
N ASP A 37 3.02 8.53 -0.87
CA ASP A 37 2.55 7.17 -1.15
C ASP A 37 2.95 6.74 -2.56
N LYS A 38 4.08 6.04 -2.65
CA LYS A 38 4.61 5.53 -3.91
C LYS A 38 3.74 4.45 -4.58
N ARG A 39 2.73 3.91 -3.88
CA ARG A 39 1.78 2.93 -4.44
C ARG A 39 0.82 3.59 -5.42
N ILE A 40 0.64 4.90 -5.31
CA ILE A 40 -0.29 5.69 -6.11
C ILE A 40 0.52 6.55 -7.07
N LYS A 41 0.03 6.73 -8.30
CA LYS A 41 0.70 7.54 -9.31
C LYS A 41 0.67 9.01 -8.93
N VAL A 42 1.78 9.69 -9.19
CA VAL A 42 1.80 11.16 -9.25
C VAL A 42 0.99 11.61 -10.46
N VAL A 43 0.06 12.53 -10.25
CA VAL A 43 -0.82 13.04 -11.31
C VAL A 43 -0.33 14.41 -11.76
N HIS A 44 -0.07 14.57 -13.05
CA HIS A 44 0.25 15.87 -13.64
C HIS A 44 -1.02 16.45 -14.26
N SER A 45 -1.50 17.57 -13.73
CA SER A 45 -2.74 18.21 -14.19
C SER A 45 -2.49 19.70 -14.49
N GLY A 46 -2.42 20.04 -15.78
CA GLY A 46 -2.20 21.41 -16.23
C GLY A 46 -0.91 22.03 -15.66
N ALA A 47 -1.06 23.11 -14.89
CA ALA A 47 0.04 23.81 -14.21
C ALA A 47 0.46 23.17 -12.86
N TYR A 48 -0.21 22.10 -12.43
CA TYR A 48 -0.02 21.48 -11.12
C TYR A 48 0.48 20.04 -11.22
N VAL A 49 1.10 19.60 -10.13
CA VAL A 49 1.48 18.22 -9.84
C VAL A 49 0.82 17.82 -8.53
N LEU A 50 0.21 16.64 -8.51
CA LEU A 50 -0.45 16.08 -7.34
C LEU A 50 0.39 14.90 -6.86
N PHE A 51 1.00 15.06 -5.69
CA PHE A 51 1.75 14.00 -5.02
C PHE A 51 0.84 13.26 -4.05
N PRO A 52 0.62 11.95 -4.20
CA PRO A 52 -0.18 11.18 -3.25
C PRO A 52 0.54 11.11 -1.91
N LEU A 53 -0.22 11.32 -0.84
CA LEU A 53 0.28 11.28 0.53
C LEU A 53 -0.12 9.95 1.19
N LYS A 54 0.75 9.38 2.02
CA LYS A 54 0.38 8.25 2.87
C LYS A 54 -0.64 8.73 3.91
N THR A 55 -1.69 7.94 4.12
CA THR A 55 -2.74 8.17 5.11
C THR A 55 -2.20 7.99 6.54
N ASN A 56 -1.34 8.91 6.98
CA ASN A 56 -1.00 9.09 8.39
C ASN A 56 -1.18 10.57 8.72
N LYS A 57 -2.14 10.85 9.61
CA LYS A 57 -2.50 12.22 10.02
C LYS A 57 -1.29 12.99 10.57
N GLU A 58 -0.36 12.31 11.24
CA GLU A 58 0.84 12.95 11.79
C GLU A 58 1.75 13.48 10.68
N ASN A 59 1.98 12.71 9.62
CA ASN A 59 2.84 13.13 8.52
C ASN A 59 2.29 14.32 7.74
N VAL A 60 0.97 14.37 7.57
CA VAL A 60 0.28 15.49 6.90
C VAL A 60 0.33 16.74 7.77
N ASN A 61 0.08 16.61 9.08
CA ASN A 61 0.19 17.73 10.01
C ASN A 61 1.61 18.28 10.07
N ILE A 62 2.62 17.40 10.07
CA ILE A 62 4.03 17.81 10.01
C ILE A 62 4.29 18.65 8.76
N LEU A 63 3.76 18.31 7.57
CA LEU A 63 3.94 19.15 6.37
C LEU A 63 3.32 20.54 6.51
N ILE A 64 2.18 20.64 7.18
CA ILE A 64 1.47 21.90 7.43
C ILE A 64 2.25 22.74 8.48
N GLU A 65 2.70 22.10 9.56
CA GLU A 65 3.38 22.74 10.70
C GLU A 65 4.84 23.08 10.42
N SER A 66 5.51 22.29 9.57
CA SER A 66 6.95 22.47 9.29
C SER A 66 7.26 23.69 8.42
N ASN A 67 6.29 24.57 8.18
CA ASN A 67 6.52 25.87 7.58
C ASN A 67 7.37 25.68 6.32
N VAL A 68 6.84 24.89 5.36
CA VAL A 68 7.36 24.82 3.99
C VAL A 68 7.11 26.20 3.35
N ASN A 69 7.78 27.22 3.89
CA ASN A 69 7.34 28.61 3.96
C ASN A 69 7.40 29.35 2.62
N ASP A 70 7.85 28.68 1.58
CA ASP A 70 7.96 29.22 0.23
C ASP A 70 7.21 28.38 -0.82
N LEU A 71 6.55 27.28 -0.42
CA LEU A 71 5.84 26.43 -1.37
C LEU A 71 4.34 26.62 -1.22
N ASP A 72 3.75 27.27 -2.22
CA ASP A 72 2.30 27.39 -2.39
C ASP A 72 1.73 26.01 -2.78
N PHE A 73 1.34 25.23 -1.77
CA PHE A 73 0.72 23.92 -1.92
C PHE A 73 -0.65 23.83 -1.24
N GLU A 74 -1.49 22.94 -1.75
CA GLU A 74 -2.84 22.68 -1.27
C GLU A 74 -3.02 21.18 -1.03
N ILE A 75 -3.68 20.77 0.05
CA ILE A 75 -4.04 19.36 0.26
C ILE A 75 -5.46 19.15 -0.24
N ILE A 76 -5.62 18.24 -1.21
CA ILE A 76 -6.91 17.92 -1.81
C ILE A 76 -7.18 16.42 -1.72
N ASN A 77 -8.46 16.04 -1.70
CA ASN A 77 -8.88 14.66 -1.84
C ASN A 77 -9.22 14.40 -3.30
N ALA A 78 -8.60 13.39 -3.90
CA ALA A 78 -8.90 12.97 -5.26
C ALA A 78 -8.82 11.46 -5.38
N LYS A 79 -9.33 10.93 -6.50
CA LYS A 79 -9.21 9.52 -6.82
C LYS A 79 -7.77 9.20 -7.20
N GLY A 80 -7.12 8.34 -6.43
CA GLY A 80 -5.80 7.83 -6.73
C GLY A 80 -5.86 6.64 -7.68
N GLU A 81 -4.93 6.61 -8.64
CA GLU A 81 -4.68 5.42 -9.45
C GLU A 81 -3.45 4.69 -8.94
N MET A 82 -3.56 3.37 -8.72
CA MET A 82 -2.38 2.58 -8.34
C MET A 82 -1.33 2.60 -9.45
N ASP A 83 -0.07 2.73 -9.03
CA ASP A 83 1.05 2.51 -9.93
C ASP A 83 1.27 1.00 -10.14
N LEU A 84 0.97 0.54 -11.35
CA LEU A 84 1.14 -0.86 -11.77
C LEU A 84 2.63 -1.29 -11.77
N ASN A 85 3.56 -0.33 -11.79
CA ASN A 85 4.99 -0.59 -11.71
C ASN A 85 5.51 -0.64 -10.27
N TYR A 86 4.67 -0.33 -9.28
CA TYR A 86 5.07 -0.40 -7.88
C TYR A 86 5.49 -1.82 -7.52
N LYS A 87 6.69 -1.94 -6.96
CA LYS A 87 7.21 -3.20 -6.45
C LYS A 87 7.11 -3.18 -4.93
N PHE A 88 6.16 -3.96 -4.40
CA PHE A 88 6.11 -4.26 -2.98
C PHE A 88 7.38 -5.00 -2.57
N ARG A 89 7.97 -4.58 -1.46
CA ARG A 89 9.19 -5.15 -0.89
C ARG A 89 8.92 -6.39 -0.05
N SER A 90 7.70 -6.49 0.49
CA SER A 90 7.26 -7.61 1.32
C SER A 90 5.76 -7.86 1.16
N LEU A 91 5.34 -9.05 1.59
CA LEU A 91 3.92 -9.40 1.71
C LEU A 91 3.19 -8.46 2.68
N GLU A 92 3.83 -8.14 3.80
CA GLU A 92 3.29 -7.20 4.80
C GLU A 92 2.99 -5.83 4.17
N GLU A 93 3.93 -5.27 3.41
CA GLU A 93 3.73 -3.99 2.72
C GLU A 93 2.55 -4.04 1.72
N ALA A 94 2.39 -5.17 1.03
CA ALA A 94 1.27 -5.40 0.11
C ALA A 94 -0.07 -5.65 0.80
N LEU A 95 -0.08 -5.81 2.12
CA LEU A 95 -1.28 -6.02 2.93
C LEU A 95 -1.68 -4.79 3.73
N VAL A 96 -0.77 -3.84 3.96
CA VAL A 96 -1.08 -2.56 4.62
C VAL A 96 -2.15 -1.80 3.83
N GLY A 97 -3.29 -1.53 4.46
CA GLY A 97 -4.47 -0.91 3.85
C GLY A 97 -5.44 -1.89 3.21
N GLU A 98 -4.99 -3.11 2.90
CA GLU A 98 -5.87 -4.18 2.42
C GLU A 98 -6.50 -4.96 3.58
N LEU A 99 -5.79 -5.10 4.70
CA LEU A 99 -6.25 -5.79 5.90
C LEU A 99 -6.07 -4.93 7.16
N PRO A 100 -6.90 -5.13 8.19
CA PRO A 100 -6.65 -4.55 9.51
C PRO A 100 -5.31 -5.02 10.09
N GLU A 101 -4.58 -4.16 10.81
CA GLU A 101 -3.25 -4.47 11.36
C GLU A 101 -3.25 -5.74 12.23
N ASN A 102 -4.25 -5.89 13.09
CA ASN A 102 -4.39 -7.06 13.95
C ASN A 102 -4.59 -8.39 13.17
N ILE A 103 -4.96 -8.32 11.89
CA ILE A 103 -5.04 -9.48 11.00
C ILE A 103 -3.72 -9.70 10.28
N ILE A 104 -2.99 -8.64 9.92
CA ILE A 104 -1.67 -8.71 9.28
C ILE A 104 -0.70 -9.51 10.17
N ASP A 105 -0.75 -9.30 11.49
CA ASP A 105 0.08 -10.04 12.46
C ASP A 105 -0.19 -11.56 12.52
N LEU A 106 -1.36 -11.98 12.03
CA LEU A 106 -1.74 -13.39 11.95
C LEU A 106 -1.29 -14.03 10.63
N ILE A 107 -0.84 -13.23 9.66
CA ILE A 107 -0.38 -13.73 8.36
C ILE A 107 0.99 -14.39 8.53
N PRO A 108 1.20 -15.58 7.93
CA PRO A 108 2.51 -16.19 7.85
C PRO A 108 3.53 -15.26 7.18
N LYS A 109 4.70 -15.13 7.80
CA LYS A 109 5.78 -14.31 7.26
C LYS A 109 6.54 -15.00 6.12
N SER A 110 6.37 -16.31 5.97
CA SER A 110 7.03 -17.15 4.97
C SER A 110 6.00 -18.06 4.27
N TYR A 111 6.33 -18.43 3.04
CA TYR A 111 5.59 -19.38 2.22
C TYR A 111 6.57 -20.01 1.22
N ASP A 112 6.24 -21.19 0.72
CA ASP A 112 7.07 -21.90 -0.25
C ASP A 112 6.65 -21.53 -1.67
N VAL A 113 7.61 -21.50 -2.60
CA VAL A 113 7.35 -21.29 -4.03
C VAL A 113 7.97 -22.44 -4.82
N ILE A 114 7.13 -23.11 -5.63
CA ILE A 114 7.52 -24.21 -6.52
C ILE A 114 7.05 -23.84 -7.93
N GLY A 115 7.98 -23.47 -8.81
CA GLY A 115 7.64 -22.94 -10.13
C GLY A 115 6.85 -21.64 -10.03
N ASN A 116 5.65 -21.61 -10.62
CA ASN A 116 4.69 -20.49 -10.54
C ASN A 116 3.64 -20.66 -9.43
N ILE A 117 3.82 -21.63 -8.53
CA ILE A 117 2.88 -21.94 -7.46
C ILE A 117 3.45 -21.52 -6.11
N ALA A 118 2.69 -20.76 -5.33
CA ALA A 118 2.99 -20.52 -3.91
C ALA A 118 2.11 -21.37 -3.00
N ILE A 119 2.68 -21.87 -1.90
CA ILE A 119 1.99 -22.67 -0.89
C ILE A 119 2.13 -21.96 0.46
N ILE A 120 1.00 -21.63 1.09
CA ILE A 120 0.94 -20.93 2.37
C ILE A 120 0.10 -21.71 3.40
N GLU A 121 0.42 -21.60 4.68
CA GLU A 121 -0.26 -22.29 5.79
C GLU A 121 -0.86 -21.26 6.75
N PHE A 122 -2.18 -21.29 7.04
CA PHE A 122 -2.84 -20.26 7.85
C PHE A 122 -3.18 -20.75 9.27
N ASP A 123 -2.16 -20.92 10.10
CA ASP A 123 -2.27 -21.61 11.40
C ASP A 123 -2.96 -20.75 12.48
N ARG A 124 -3.01 -19.43 12.27
CA ARG A 124 -3.45 -18.44 13.28
C ARG A 124 -4.84 -17.86 13.04
N PHE A 125 -5.56 -18.37 12.04
CA PHE A 125 -6.88 -17.83 11.64
C PHE A 125 -8.06 -18.42 12.42
N ASN A 126 -7.79 -19.33 13.36
CA ASN A 126 -8.78 -20.16 14.05
C ASN A 126 -9.78 -19.37 14.91
N SER A 127 -9.51 -18.10 15.22
CA SER A 127 -10.36 -17.24 16.04
C SER A 127 -11.33 -16.34 15.25
N LEU A 128 -11.30 -16.39 13.91
CA LEU A 128 -12.09 -15.51 13.05
C LEU A 128 -13.38 -16.19 12.55
N SER A 129 -14.39 -15.40 12.18
CA SER A 129 -15.57 -15.94 11.50
C SER A 129 -15.21 -16.48 10.11
N ILE A 130 -15.89 -17.55 9.69
CA ILE A 130 -15.60 -18.28 8.43
C ILE A 130 -15.62 -17.32 7.21
N ASP A 131 -16.56 -16.39 7.17
CA ASP A 131 -16.66 -15.41 6.08
C ASP A 131 -15.44 -14.47 6.01
N LYS A 132 -14.94 -14.04 7.18
CA LYS A 132 -13.73 -13.19 7.27
C LYS A 132 -12.48 -13.98 6.88
N ILE A 133 -12.37 -15.24 7.31
CA ILE A 133 -11.25 -16.12 6.97
C ILE A 133 -11.10 -16.21 5.45
N SER A 134 -12.18 -16.55 4.75
CA SER A 134 -12.15 -16.69 3.28
C SER A 134 -11.78 -15.39 2.58
N LEU A 135 -12.35 -14.26 3.02
CA LEU A 135 -12.04 -12.94 2.48
C LEU A 135 -10.55 -12.58 2.65
N TYR A 136 -10.02 -12.76 3.86
CA TYR A 136 -8.64 -12.41 4.17
C TYR A 136 -7.64 -13.31 3.48
N LYS A 137 -7.87 -14.62 3.43
CA LYS A 137 -7.04 -15.57 2.67
C LYS A 137 -6.95 -15.18 1.20
N LYS A 138 -8.08 -14.77 0.59
CA LYS A 138 -8.09 -14.27 -0.80
C LYS A 138 -7.29 -12.99 -0.97
N LYS A 139 -7.34 -12.06 -0.01
CA LYS A 139 -6.53 -10.84 -0.04
C LYS A 139 -5.04 -11.16 0.06
N VAL A 140 -4.66 -12.06 0.96
CA VAL A 140 -3.27 -12.54 1.10
C VAL A 140 -2.78 -13.20 -0.19
N ALA A 141 -3.56 -14.11 -0.78
CA ALA A 141 -3.21 -14.75 -2.04
C ALA A 141 -2.96 -13.74 -3.16
N LYS A 142 -3.84 -12.74 -3.30
CA LYS A 142 -3.65 -11.64 -4.27
C LYS A 142 -2.38 -10.85 -3.98
N SER A 143 -2.08 -10.56 -2.72
CA SER A 143 -0.87 -9.84 -2.33
C SER A 143 0.41 -10.64 -2.60
N ILE A 144 0.39 -11.98 -2.44
CA ILE A 144 1.52 -12.84 -2.83
C ILE A 144 1.82 -12.70 -4.33
N VAL A 145 0.79 -12.77 -5.19
CA VAL A 145 0.95 -12.58 -6.65
C VAL A 145 1.45 -11.17 -6.99
N LYS A 146 0.96 -10.13 -6.29
CA LYS A 146 1.45 -8.75 -6.47
C LYS A 146 2.93 -8.60 -6.12
N VAL A 147 3.41 -9.29 -5.08
CA VAL A 147 4.79 -9.19 -4.57
C VAL A 147 5.74 -10.04 -5.41
N ASN A 148 5.34 -11.26 -5.77
CA ASN A 148 6.15 -12.20 -6.53
C ASN A 148 5.56 -12.43 -7.92
N LYS A 149 6.12 -11.76 -8.92
CA LYS A 149 5.66 -11.81 -10.32
C LYS A 149 5.77 -13.18 -10.99
N ILE A 150 6.53 -14.12 -10.41
CA ILE A 150 6.64 -15.49 -10.93
C ILE A 150 5.43 -16.31 -10.49
N VAL A 151 4.83 -15.98 -9.35
CA VAL A 151 3.71 -16.73 -8.79
C VAL A 151 2.43 -16.32 -9.51
N GLU A 152 1.75 -17.32 -10.09
CA GLU A 152 0.46 -17.17 -10.76
C GLU A 152 -0.68 -17.75 -9.92
N ILE A 153 -0.37 -18.78 -9.12
CA ILE A 153 -1.37 -19.55 -8.36
C ILE A 153 -0.91 -19.69 -6.90
N VAL A 154 -1.85 -19.57 -5.97
CA VAL A 154 -1.60 -19.70 -4.53
C VAL A 154 -2.51 -20.78 -3.94
N TYR A 155 -1.94 -21.76 -3.25
CA TYR A 155 -2.65 -22.79 -2.51
C TYR A 155 -2.46 -22.65 -1.01
N GLU A 156 -3.48 -23.05 -0.27
CA GLU A 156 -3.39 -23.25 1.17
C GLU A 156 -3.05 -24.70 1.48
N LYS A 157 -2.01 -24.92 2.29
CA LYS A 157 -1.72 -26.23 2.87
C LYS A 157 -2.70 -26.50 4.02
N LYS A 158 -3.42 -27.61 3.95
CA LYS A 158 -4.48 -27.98 4.93
C LYS A 158 -4.13 -29.18 5.82
N SER A 159 -3.13 -29.97 5.46
CA SER A 159 -2.80 -31.19 6.18
C SER A 159 -1.31 -31.48 6.11
N GLU A 160 -0.84 -32.26 7.08
CA GLU A 160 0.49 -32.85 7.06
C GLU A 160 0.62 -33.88 5.92
N VAL A 161 1.85 -34.09 5.47
CA VAL A 161 2.17 -35.10 4.45
C VAL A 161 1.93 -36.48 5.07
N LYS A 162 1.02 -37.26 4.49
CA LYS A 162 0.85 -38.68 4.84
C LYS A 162 1.86 -39.49 4.03
N GLY A 163 2.80 -40.12 4.74
CA GLY A 163 3.75 -41.09 4.19
C GLY A 163 3.15 -42.48 4.05
#